data_AF-A0A2E5KI58-F1
#
_entry.id   AF-A0A2E5KI58-F1
#
_cell.length_a   1.000
_cell.length_b   1.000
_cell.length_c   1.000
_cell.angle_alpha   90.00
_cell.angle_beta   90.00
_cell.angle_gamma   90.00
#
_symmetry.space_group_name_H-M   'P 1'
#
loop_
_entity.id
_entity.type
_entity.pdbx_description
1 polymer ?
#
loop_
_entity_poly.entity_id
_entity_poly.type
_entity_poly.pdbx_seq_one_letter_code
_entity_poly.pdbx_strand_id
1 'polypeptide(L)'
;REAMAKALESGHISGYAGDVWFPQPAPNDHIWRKMPNHGMTPHTSGTSLSAQSRYAAGVREILECFFDGNPIRNEYLIVENGDLAGMGAHSYSKGSATGGSEEAANFKK
;
A
#
# COMPACT_ATOMS: atom_id res chain seq x y z
N ARG A 1 1.23 7.03 -14.00
CA ARG A 1 1.69 8.23 -13.24
C ARG A 1 1.46 9.51 -14.04
N GLU A 2 2.00 9.63 -15.26
CA GLU A 2 1.89 10.83 -16.12
C GLU A 2 0.46 11.23 -16.50
N ALA A 3 -0.43 10.26 -16.77
CA ALA A 3 -1.81 10.55 -17.17
C ALA A 3 -2.56 11.42 -16.14
N MET A 4 -2.28 11.23 -14.85
CA MET A 4 -2.90 12.02 -13.79
C MET A 4 -2.42 13.48 -13.82
N ALA A 5 -1.11 13.69 -13.99
CA ALA A 5 -0.55 15.03 -14.12
C ALA A 5 -1.11 15.76 -15.33
N LYS A 6 -1.17 15.08 -16.50
CA LYS A 6 -1.78 15.63 -17.73
C LYS A 6 -3.25 15.99 -17.56
N ALA A 7 -4.02 15.18 -16.83
CA ALA A 7 -5.44 15.45 -16.58
C ALA A 7 -5.66 16.68 -15.67
N LEU A 8 -4.75 16.92 -14.73
CA LEU A 8 -4.76 18.13 -13.89
C LEU A 8 -4.34 19.37 -14.70
N GLU A 9 -3.28 19.23 -15.52
CA GLU A 9 -2.78 20.30 -16.38
C GLU A 9 -3.81 20.74 -17.43
N SER A 10 -4.55 19.80 -18.02
CA SER A 10 -5.60 20.09 -19.01
C SER A 10 -6.91 20.57 -18.39
N GLY A 11 -7.05 20.52 -17.06
CA GLY A 11 -8.31 20.82 -16.37
C GLY A 11 -9.39 19.77 -16.57
N HIS A 12 -9.06 18.57 -17.08
CA HIS A 12 -10.00 17.45 -17.15
C HIS A 12 -10.47 17.01 -15.76
N ILE A 13 -9.59 17.12 -14.77
CA ILE A 13 -9.92 17.00 -13.35
C ILE A 13 -9.44 18.24 -12.59
N SER A 14 -10.22 18.68 -11.62
CA SER A 14 -9.91 19.89 -10.85
C SER A 14 -8.93 19.66 -9.71
N GLY A 15 -8.70 18.41 -9.31
CA GLY A 15 -7.78 18.07 -8.23
C GLY A 15 -7.60 16.58 -8.03
N TYR A 16 -6.48 16.20 -7.41
CA TYR A 16 -6.15 14.82 -7.05
C TYR A 16 -5.47 14.77 -5.68
N ALA A 17 -5.96 13.92 -4.80
CA ALA A 17 -5.43 13.75 -3.45
C ALA A 17 -5.37 12.27 -3.07
N GLY A 18 -4.43 11.94 -2.20
CA GLY A 18 -4.17 10.57 -1.75
C GLY A 18 -2.86 10.48 -0.98
N ASP A 19 -2.60 9.31 -0.39
CA ASP A 19 -1.39 9.06 0.38
C ASP A 19 -0.53 7.92 -0.18
N VAL A 20 -1.04 7.18 -1.18
CA VAL A 20 -0.33 6.04 -1.80
C VAL A 20 0.47 6.44 -3.03
N TRP A 21 1.61 5.77 -3.21
CA TRP A 21 2.54 6.02 -4.30
C TRP A 21 3.04 4.70 -4.88
N PHE A 22 3.56 4.73 -6.11
CA PHE A 22 4.36 3.63 -6.64
C PHE A 22 5.64 4.17 -7.29
N PRO A 23 6.82 3.66 -6.91
CA PRO A 23 7.07 2.75 -5.79
C PRO A 23 7.06 3.49 -4.44
N GLN A 24 7.34 2.80 -3.33
CA GLN A 24 7.46 3.42 -2.00
C GLN A 24 8.81 3.03 -1.33
N PRO A 25 9.65 4.01 -0.92
CA PRO A 25 9.45 5.46 -1.02
C PRO A 25 9.41 5.95 -2.48
N ALA A 26 8.54 6.93 -2.76
CA ALA A 26 8.50 7.55 -4.08
C ALA A 26 9.77 8.37 -4.31
N PRO A 27 10.45 8.25 -5.49
CA PRO A 27 11.61 9.07 -5.83
C PRO A 27 11.40 10.57 -5.57
N ASN A 28 12.47 11.29 -5.24
CA ASN A 28 12.40 12.73 -4.89
C ASN A 28 11.84 13.58 -6.05
N ASP A 29 12.02 13.14 -7.29
CA ASP A 29 11.55 13.77 -8.53
C ASP A 29 10.20 13.23 -9.04
N HIS A 30 9.51 12.38 -8.27
CA HIS A 30 8.22 11.82 -8.66
C HIS A 30 7.20 12.94 -9.00
N ILE A 31 6.63 12.90 -10.21
CA ILE A 31 5.82 13.98 -10.80
C ILE A 31 4.64 14.44 -9.93
N TRP A 32 4.00 13.54 -9.19
CA TRP A 32 2.89 13.88 -8.29
C TRP A 32 3.29 14.77 -7.10
N ARG A 33 4.59 14.98 -6.86
CA ARG A 33 5.08 15.94 -5.86
C ARG A 33 4.94 17.40 -6.31
N LYS A 34 4.74 17.66 -7.62
CA LYS A 34 4.75 18.99 -8.23
C LYS A 34 3.61 19.26 -9.21
N MET A 35 2.80 18.26 -9.55
CA MET A 35 1.65 18.45 -10.46
C MET A 35 0.64 19.46 -9.90
N PRO A 36 -0.07 20.23 -10.73
CA PRO A 36 -1.00 21.25 -10.22
C PRO A 36 -2.17 20.66 -9.43
N ASN A 37 -2.74 21.44 -8.51
CA ASN A 37 -3.95 21.10 -7.75
C ASN A 37 -3.93 19.73 -7.04
N HIS A 38 -2.76 19.35 -6.51
CA HIS A 38 -2.59 18.09 -5.77
C HIS A 38 -2.68 18.27 -4.26
N GLY A 39 -3.24 17.27 -3.57
CA GLY A 39 -3.34 17.17 -2.11
C GLY A 39 -2.67 15.90 -1.60
N MET A 40 -1.46 15.61 -2.08
CA MET A 40 -0.77 14.35 -1.78
C MET A 40 -0.02 14.41 -0.45
N THR A 41 -0.07 13.33 0.33
CA THR A 41 0.82 13.10 1.49
C THR A 41 1.68 11.86 1.26
N PRO A 42 2.74 11.63 2.04
CA PRO A 42 3.33 10.29 2.15
C PRO A 42 2.30 9.27 2.65
N HIS A 43 2.56 7.97 2.50
CA HIS A 43 1.64 6.91 2.89
C HIS A 43 1.53 6.80 4.41
N THR A 44 0.59 7.55 4.98
CA THR A 44 0.47 7.75 6.43
C THR A 44 -0.89 7.41 7.00
N SER A 45 -1.95 7.32 6.18
CA SER A 45 -3.33 7.16 6.68
C SER A 45 -3.49 5.91 7.56
N GLY A 46 -2.93 4.77 7.12
CA GLY A 46 -2.98 3.49 7.83
C GLY A 46 -2.01 3.35 9.01
N THR A 47 -1.12 4.33 9.24
CA THR A 47 -0.08 4.26 10.29
C THR A 47 -0.15 5.43 11.29
N SER A 48 -1.33 6.02 11.48
CA SER A 48 -1.60 6.89 12.63
C SER A 48 -1.32 6.17 13.95
N LEU A 49 -0.91 6.90 15.01
CA LEU A 49 -0.58 6.29 16.31
C LEU A 49 -1.67 5.35 16.83
N SER A 50 -2.94 5.71 16.66
CA SER A 50 -4.08 4.89 17.02
C SER A 50 -4.16 3.57 16.23
N ALA A 51 -3.82 3.60 14.93
CA ALA A 51 -3.76 2.40 14.11
C ALA A 51 -2.57 1.51 14.48
N GLN A 52 -1.42 2.09 14.84
CA GLN A 52 -0.22 1.36 15.25
C GLN A 52 -0.50 0.40 16.40
N SER A 53 -1.21 0.86 17.43
CA SER A 53 -1.56 0.00 18.57
C SER A 53 -2.34 -1.26 18.15
N ARG A 54 -3.25 -1.13 17.17
CA ARG A 54 -4.08 -2.26 16.72
C ARG A 54 -3.34 -3.22 15.82
N TYR A 55 -2.64 -2.74 14.80
CA TYR A 55 -1.92 -3.65 13.92
C TYR A 55 -0.72 -4.28 14.63
N ALA A 56 -0.09 -3.60 15.61
CA ALA A 56 0.96 -4.21 16.42
C ALA A 56 0.44 -5.38 17.27
N ALA A 57 -0.75 -5.22 17.88
CA ALA A 57 -1.42 -6.31 18.59
C ALA A 57 -1.79 -7.46 17.64
N GLY A 58 -2.32 -7.16 16.45
CA GLY A 58 -2.65 -8.18 15.45
C GLY A 58 -1.43 -8.95 14.94
N VAL A 59 -0.29 -8.27 14.71
CA VAL A 59 0.97 -8.93 14.35
C VAL A 59 1.41 -9.90 15.45
N ARG A 60 1.36 -9.47 16.71
CA ARG A 60 1.69 -10.33 17.85
C ARG A 60 0.76 -11.54 17.92
N GLU A 61 -0.55 -11.34 17.76
CA GLU A 61 -1.53 -12.42 17.78
C GLU A 61 -1.25 -13.47 16.69
N ILE A 62 -0.95 -13.03 15.46
CA ILE A 62 -0.60 -13.94 14.35
C ILE A 62 0.66 -14.76 14.70
N LEU A 63 1.66 -14.13 15.32
CA LEU A 63 2.88 -14.83 15.74
C LEU A 63 2.63 -15.83 16.88
N GLU A 64 1.78 -15.49 17.85
CA GLU A 64 1.36 -16.42 18.92
C GLU A 64 0.65 -17.64 18.32
N CYS A 65 -0.30 -17.43 17.39
CA CYS A 65 -0.94 -18.54 16.68
C CYS A 65 0.08 -19.41 15.93
N PHE A 66 0.99 -18.78 15.18
CA PHE A 66 1.99 -19.47 14.38
C PHE A 66 2.95 -20.33 15.24
N PHE A 67 3.49 -19.77 16.33
CA PHE A 67 4.46 -20.48 17.16
C PHE A 67 3.84 -21.59 18.02
N ASP A 68 2.59 -21.41 18.46
CA ASP A 68 1.86 -22.43 19.22
C ASP A 68 1.20 -23.50 18.32
N GLY A 69 1.29 -23.35 16.99
CA GLY A 69 0.63 -24.23 16.02
C GLY A 69 -0.90 -24.11 16.00
N ASN A 70 -1.43 -23.00 16.52
CA ASN A 70 -2.85 -22.70 16.46
C ASN A 70 -3.22 -22.12 15.09
N PRO A 71 -4.46 -22.36 14.59
CA PRO A 71 -4.92 -21.74 13.35
C PRO A 71 -4.90 -20.20 13.43
N ILE A 72 -4.36 -19.56 12.40
CA ILE A 72 -4.49 -18.10 12.21
C ILE A 72 -5.93 -17.80 11.80
N ARG A 73 -6.49 -16.68 12.29
CA ARG A 73 -7.86 -16.28 11.94
C ARG A 73 -8.05 -16.16 10.43
N ASN A 74 -9.17 -16.68 9.92
CA ASN A 74 -9.46 -16.72 8.51
C ASN A 74 -9.47 -15.33 7.86
N GLU A 75 -9.93 -14.30 8.57
CA GLU A 75 -9.93 -12.92 8.09
C GLU A 75 -8.54 -12.29 7.92
N TYR A 76 -7.49 -12.90 8.48
CA TYR A 76 -6.10 -12.44 8.32
C TYR A 76 -5.37 -13.15 7.17
N LEU A 77 -5.90 -14.28 6.72
CA LEU A 77 -5.26 -15.07 5.67
C LEU A 77 -5.43 -14.40 4.30
N ILE A 78 -4.32 -14.36 3.56
CA ILE A 78 -4.26 -13.95 2.15
C ILE A 78 -3.85 -15.13 1.27
N VAL A 79 -2.80 -15.85 1.65
CA VAL A 79 -2.33 -17.08 1.00
C VAL A 79 -2.04 -18.12 2.08
N GLU A 80 -2.50 -19.34 1.87
CA GLU A 80 -2.19 -20.48 2.72
C GLU A 80 -2.12 -21.75 1.86
N ASN A 81 -1.22 -22.68 2.17
CA ASN A 81 -1.13 -24.00 1.52
C ASN A 81 -1.07 -23.98 -0.03
N GLY A 82 -0.45 -22.94 -0.60
CA GLY A 82 -0.25 -22.80 -2.05
C GLY A 82 -1.41 -22.17 -2.81
N ASP A 83 -2.46 -21.70 -2.14
CA ASP A 83 -3.56 -20.98 -2.79
C ASP A 83 -4.00 -19.75 -1.99
N LEU A 84 -4.82 -18.90 -2.62
CA LEU A 84 -5.53 -17.83 -1.94
C LEU A 84 -6.43 -18.43 -0.85
N ALA A 85 -6.41 -17.82 0.33
CA ALA A 85 -7.20 -18.25 1.48
C ALA A 85 -7.84 -17.04 2.16
N GLY A 86 -8.86 -17.25 3.00
CA GLY A 86 -9.47 -16.19 3.80
C GLY A 86 -9.88 -14.96 2.99
N MET A 87 -9.44 -13.78 3.44
CA MET A 87 -9.69 -12.52 2.73
C MET A 87 -8.97 -12.44 1.38
N GLY A 88 -7.88 -13.19 1.21
CA GLY A 88 -7.17 -13.34 -0.05
C GLY A 88 -8.05 -13.85 -1.17
N ALA A 89 -8.76 -14.96 -0.93
CA ALA A 89 -9.63 -15.61 -1.92
C ALA A 89 -10.83 -14.75 -2.32
N HIS A 90 -11.32 -13.91 -1.40
CA HIS A 90 -12.41 -12.99 -1.68
C HIS A 90 -11.97 -11.75 -2.48
N SER A 91 -10.73 -11.28 -2.30
CA SER A 91 -10.35 -9.92 -2.67
C SER A 91 -9.28 -9.81 -3.76
N TYR A 92 -8.56 -10.90 -4.05
CA TYR A 92 -7.41 -10.89 -4.95
C TYR A 92 -7.52 -11.94 -6.06
N SER A 93 -6.76 -11.72 -7.13
CA SER A 93 -6.48 -12.70 -8.17
C SER A 93 -5.00 -13.14 -8.11
N LYS A 94 -4.69 -14.32 -8.67
CA LYS A 94 -3.31 -14.78 -8.80
C LYS A 94 -2.56 -13.87 -9.80
N GLY A 95 -1.36 -13.41 -9.44
CA GLY A 95 -0.54 -12.54 -10.27
C GLY A 95 0.56 -11.84 -9.48
N SER A 96 1.31 -10.95 -10.15
CA SER A 96 2.32 -10.09 -9.51
C SER A 96 2.09 -8.62 -9.86
N ALA A 97 2.17 -7.77 -8.84
CA ALA A 97 2.06 -6.31 -8.96
C ALA A 97 3.35 -5.58 -8.52
N THR A 98 4.48 -6.29 -8.43
CA THR A 98 5.74 -5.76 -7.86
C THR A 98 6.76 -5.29 -8.90
N GLY A 99 6.49 -5.45 -10.20
CA GLY A 99 7.38 -4.98 -11.26
C GLY A 99 7.55 -3.46 -11.24
N GLY A 100 8.79 -2.96 -11.27
CA GLY A 100 9.10 -1.53 -11.15
C GLY A 100 9.35 -1.07 -9.71
N SER A 101 9.25 -1.95 -8.72
CA SER A 101 9.46 -1.60 -7.30
C SER A 101 10.91 -1.19 -6.99
N GLU A 102 11.86 -1.65 -7.80
CA GLU A 102 13.28 -1.31 -7.72
C GLU A 102 13.56 0.19 -7.83
N GLU A 103 12.68 0.97 -8.49
CA GLU A 103 12.77 2.43 -8.57
C GLU A 103 12.75 3.09 -7.17
N ALA A 104 12.25 2.41 -6.13
CA ALA A 104 12.24 2.92 -4.75
C ALA A 104 13.64 3.24 -4.24
N ALA A 105 14.66 2.52 -4.72
CA ALA A 105 16.05 2.71 -4.33
C ALA A 105 16.60 4.09 -4.75
N ASN A 106 15.94 4.78 -5.69
CA ASN A 106 16.35 6.11 -6.15
C ASN A 106 15.99 7.23 -5.16
N PHE A 107 15.17 6.95 -4.15
CA PHE A 107 14.86 7.92 -3.10
C PHE A 107 16.09 8.21 -2.22
N LYS A 108 16.34 9.49 -1.98
CA LYS A 108 17.40 9.99 -1.09
C LYS A 108 16.75 10.72 0.09
N LYS A 109 17.15 10.34 1.30
CA LYS A 109 16.76 11.00 2.55
C LYS A 109 17.34 12.40 2.67
#